data_AF-A0A920TXV2-F1
#
_entry.id   AF-A0A920TXV2-F1
#
_cell.length_a   1.000
_cell.length_b   1.000
_cell.length_c   1.000
_cell.angle_alpha   90.00
_cell.angle_beta   90.00
_cell.angle_gamma   90.00
#
_symmetry.space_group_name_H-M   'P 1'
#
loop_
_entity.id
_entity.type
_entity.pdbx_description
1 polymer ?
#
loop_
_entity_poly.entity_id
_entity_poly.type
_entity_poly.pdbx_seq_one_letter_code
_entity_poly.pdbx_strand_id
1 'polypeptide(L)' 'MLKTESAKKTIAALNPDVNVTVFNKKLSSENIMRLFKGYDYILDGTDNFATRYLINDACVLTGKNQYSWQIFRFEGR' A
#
# COMPACT_ATOMS: atom_id res chain seq x y z
N MET A 1 -13.46 14.29 -3.34
CA MET A 1 -13.31 12.82 -3.17
C MET A 1 -11.84 12.54 -2.84
N LEU A 2 -11.56 11.66 -1.88
CA LEU A 2 -10.17 11.27 -1.55
C LEU A 2 -9.62 10.30 -2.61
N LYS A 3 -8.28 10.24 -2.77
CA LYS A 3 -7.62 9.37 -3.75
C LYS A 3 -8.07 7.90 -3.65
N THR A 4 -8.08 7.40 -2.43
CA THR A 4 -8.54 6.06 -2.02
C THR A 4 -9.99 5.77 -2.39
N GLU A 5 -10.92 6.71 -2.15
CA GLU A 5 -12.33 6.56 -2.51
C GLU A 5 -12.53 6.53 -4.03
N SER A 6 -11.78 7.37 -4.76
CA SER A 6 -11.79 7.33 -6.23
C SER A 6 -11.32 5.98 -6.75
N ALA A 7 -10.23 5.44 -6.19
CA ALA A 7 -9.71 4.13 -6.57
C ALA A 7 -10.73 3.00 -6.30
N LYS A 8 -11.35 3.00 -5.11
CA LYS A 8 -12.41 2.03 -4.77
C LYS A 8 -13.56 2.07 -5.77
N LYS A 9 -14.03 3.27 -6.12
CA LYS A 9 -15.11 3.45 -7.11
C LYS A 9 -14.72 2.88 -8.48
N THR A 10 -13.51 3.16 -8.95
CA THR A 10 -13.01 2.65 -10.24
C THR A 10 -12.90 1.13 -10.23
N ILE A 11 -12.31 0.54 -9.18
CA ILE A 11 -12.15 -0.92 -9.07
C ILE A 11 -13.51 -1.61 -9.03
N ALA A 12 -14.47 -1.10 -8.23
CA ALA A 12 -15.81 -1.68 -8.14
C ALA A 12 -16.58 -1.63 -9.47
N ALA A 13 -16.35 -0.60 -10.30
CA ALA A 13 -16.93 -0.52 -11.64
C ALA A 13 -16.29 -1.50 -12.63
N LEU A 14 -15.01 -1.85 -12.45
CA LEU A 14 -14.29 -2.82 -13.28
C LEU A 14 -14.60 -4.27 -12.89
N ASN A 15 -14.61 -4.57 -11.60
CA ASN A 15 -14.94 -5.88 -11.06
C ASN A 15 -15.61 -5.74 -9.68
N PRO A 16 -16.95 -5.89 -9.59
CA PRO A 16 -17.68 -5.73 -8.34
C PRO A 16 -17.43 -6.85 -7.32
N ASP A 17 -16.85 -7.98 -7.73
CA ASP A 17 -16.55 -9.10 -6.84
C ASP A 17 -15.29 -8.85 -5.98
N VAL A 18 -14.50 -7.82 -6.31
CA VAL A 18 -13.30 -7.45 -5.56
C VAL A 18 -13.68 -6.61 -4.34
N ASN A 19 -13.37 -7.11 -3.15
CA ASN A 19 -13.52 -6.34 -1.93
C ASN A 19 -12.38 -5.31 -1.79
N VAL A 20 -12.71 -4.02 -1.77
CA VAL A 20 -11.75 -2.93 -1.59
C VAL A 20 -11.94 -2.26 -0.24
N THR A 21 -10.95 -2.43 0.63
CA THR A 21 -10.83 -1.71 1.91
C THR A 21 -9.94 -0.49 1.74
N VAL A 22 -10.44 0.68 2.15
CA VAL A 22 -9.76 1.96 1.99
C VAL A 22 -9.27 2.49 3.33
N PHE A 23 -8.07 3.09 3.34
CA PHE A 23 -7.51 3.75 4.51
C PHE A 23 -7.23 5.22 4.18
N ASN A 24 -8.13 6.11 4.62
CA ASN A 24 -8.05 7.55 4.40
C ASN A 24 -7.08 8.24 5.39
N LYS A 25 -5.90 7.66 5.60
CA LYS A 25 -4.90 8.12 6.55
C LYS A 25 -3.50 7.93 5.98
N LYS A 26 -2.58 8.82 6.34
CA LYS A 26 -1.16 8.65 5.99
C LYS A 26 -0.59 7.45 6.75
N LEU A 27 0.22 6.64 6.08
CA LEU A 27 0.93 5.55 6.73
C LEU A 27 1.96 6.11 7.71
N SER A 28 2.05 5.53 8.90
CA SER A 28 2.96 5.98 9.95
C SER A 28 3.35 4.84 10.89
N SER A 29 4.40 5.04 11.69
CA SER A 29 4.84 4.10 12.72
C SER A 29 3.73 3.68 13.67
N GLU A 30 2.80 4.59 13.98
CA GLU A 30 1.71 4.35 14.94
C GLU A 30 0.62 3.44 14.37
N ASN A 31 0.53 3.29 13.04
CA ASN A 31 -0.58 2.58 12.40
C ASN A 31 -0.15 1.36 11.57
N ILE A 32 1.08 1.33 11.07
CA ILE A 32 1.51 0.35 10.07
C ILE A 32 1.41 -1.10 10.57
N MET A 33 1.83 -1.35 11.81
CA MET A 33 1.82 -2.70 12.40
C MET A 33 0.39 -3.25 12.54
N ARG A 34 -0.59 -2.38 12.86
CA ARG A 34 -1.99 -2.80 12.94
C ARG A 34 -2.57 -3.06 11.55
N LEU A 35 -2.23 -2.21 10.58
CA LEU A 35 -2.73 -2.33 9.21
C LEU A 35 -2.22 -3.60 8.54
N PHE A 36 -0.93 -3.94 8.70
CA PHE A 36 -0.30 -5.05 7.98
C PHE A 36 -0.74 -6.43 8.49
N LYS A 37 -1.22 -6.55 9.74
CA LYS A 37 -1.66 -7.83 10.31
C LYS A 37 -2.71 -8.56 9.46
N GLY A 38 -3.60 -7.81 8.81
CA GLY A 38 -4.71 -8.35 8.03
C GLY A 38 -4.39 -8.72 6.57
N TYR A 39 -3.12 -8.62 6.14
CA TYR A 39 -2.74 -8.85 4.75
C TYR A 39 -1.51 -9.77 4.65
N ASP A 40 -1.44 -10.60 3.62
CA ASP A 40 -0.32 -11.52 3.40
C ASP A 40 0.80 -10.90 2.54
N TYR A 41 0.40 -10.03 1.62
CA TYR A 41 1.27 -9.37 0.65
C TYR A 41 1.13 -7.86 0.76
N ILE A 42 2.28 -7.18 0.75
CA ILE A 42 2.37 -5.73 0.79
C ILE A 42 2.98 -5.24 -0.52
N LEU A 43 2.20 -4.48 -1.28
CA LEU A 43 2.63 -3.83 -2.51
C LEU A 43 2.94 -2.35 -2.22
N ASP A 44 4.19 -1.96 -2.42
CA ASP A 44 4.68 -0.60 -2.22
C ASP A 44 4.86 0.12 -3.56
N GLY A 45 4.00 1.12 -3.81
CA GLY A 45 4.10 2.07 -4.92
C GLY A 45 4.31 3.51 -4.44
N THR A 46 4.97 3.70 -3.29
CA THR A 46 5.19 5.03 -2.71
C THR A 46 6.35 5.77 -3.37
N ASP A 47 6.23 7.09 -3.43
CA ASP A 47 7.14 8.00 -4.14
C ASP A 47 8.22 8.62 -3.25
N ASN A 48 8.36 8.17 -2.00
CA ASN A 48 9.30 8.75 -1.04
C ASN A 48 10.01 7.69 -0.19
N PHE A 49 11.28 7.95 0.09
CA PHE A 49 12.15 7.02 0.83
C PHE A 49 11.67 6.73 2.24
N ALA A 50 11.18 7.74 2.97
CA ALA A 50 10.74 7.58 4.36
C ALA A 50 9.63 6.53 4.48
N THR A 51 8.63 6.57 3.60
CA THR A 51 7.53 5.60 3.63
C THR A 51 8.00 4.21 3.20
N ARG A 52 8.90 4.13 2.21
CA ARG A 52 9.47 2.85 1.77
C ARG A 52 10.24 2.13 2.88
N TYR A 53 11.11 2.83 3.60
CA TYR A 53 11.85 2.25 4.72
C TYR A 53 10.91 1.82 5.84
N LEU A 54 9.91 2.64 6.16
CA LEU A 54 8.88 2.29 7.14
C LEU A 54 8.13 1.00 6.75
N ILE A 55 7.75 0.85 5.48
CA ILE A 55 7.10 -0.37 4.96
C ILE A 55 8.04 -1.57 5.07
N ASN A 56 9.31 -1.40 4.70
CA ASN A 56 10.29 -2.47 4.76
C ASN A 56 10.52 -2.98 6.18
N ASP A 57 10.74 -2.06 7.13
CA ASP A 57 10.91 -2.40 8.55
C ASP A 57 9.68 -3.15 9.08
N ALA A 58 8.48 -2.65 8.77
CA ALA A 58 7.25 -3.31 9.19
C ALA A 58 7.12 -4.73 8.59
N CYS A 59 7.43 -4.92 7.30
CA CYS A 59 7.40 -6.24 6.66
C CYS A 59 8.40 -7.21 7.28
N VAL A 60 9.64 -6.77 7.54
CA VAL A 60 10.67 -7.58 8.20
C VAL A 60 10.20 -8.00 9.60
N LEU A 61 9.68 -7.06 10.40
CA LEU A 61 9.22 -7.32 11.77
C LEU A 61 7.96 -8.20 11.82
N THR A 62 7.12 -8.17 10.78
CA THR A 62 5.86 -8.93 10.73
C THR A 62 5.96 -10.22 9.90
N GLY A 63 7.10 -10.48 9.27
CA GLY A 63 7.29 -11.61 8.35
C GLY A 63 6.40 -11.53 7.10
N LYS A 64 6.00 -10.33 6.67
CA LYS A 64 5.13 -10.13 5.51
C LYS A 64 5.93 -10.05 4.22
N ASN A 65 5.39 -10.61 3.15
CA ASN A 65 6.00 -10.55 1.84
C ASN A 65 5.84 -9.14 1.24
N GLN A 66 6.96 -8.47 0.98
CA GLN A 66 6.97 -7.13 0.39
C GLN A 66 7.36 -7.20 -1.09
N TYR A 67 6.64 -6.45 -1.92
CA TYR A 67 7.04 -6.12 -3.28
C TYR A 67 7.03 -4.60 -3.44
N SER A 68 8.16 -4.01 -3.79
CA SER A 68 8.30 -2.56 -3.99
C SER A 68 8.69 -2.29 -5.43
N TRP A 69 8.08 -1.27 -6.02
CA TRP A 69 8.25 -0.91 -7.42
C TRP A 69 8.40 0.60 -7.52
N GLN A 70 9.25 1.05 -8.42
CA GLN A 70 9.47 2.47 -8.68
C GLN A 70 9.58 2.74 -10.17
N ILE A 71 9.06 3.90 -10.57
CA ILE A 71 9.23 4.42 -11.91
C ILE A 71 9.97 5.76 -11.79
N PHE A 72 11.14 5.83 -12.39
CA PHE A 72 11.87 7.08 -12.56
C PHE A 72 11.91 7.42 -14.05
N ARG A 73 11.07 8.37 -14.46
CA ARG A 73 10.88 8.76 -15.86
C ARG A 73 10.46 7.57 -16.73
N PHE A 74 11.39 6.99 -17.48
CA PHE A 74 11.17 5.89 -18.42
C PHE A 74 11.76 4.56 -17.92
N GLU A 75 12.36 4.53 -16.72
CA GLU A 75 12.95 3.33 -16.13
C GLU A 75 12.11 2.84 -14.95
N GLY A 76 11.84 1.54 -14.94
CA GLY A 76 11.17 0.83 -13.84
C GLY A 76 12.14 -0.09 -13.10
N ARG A 77 11.98 -0.20 -11.78
CA ARG A 77 12.67 -1.18 -10.94
C ARG A 77 11.72 -1.78 -9.91
#